data_AF-A0AB36F141-F1
#
_entry.id   AF-A0AB36F141-F1
#
_cell.length_a   1.000
_cell.length_b   1.000
_cell.length_c   1.000
_cell.angle_alpha   90.00
_cell.angle_beta   90.00
_cell.angle_gamma   90.00
#
_symmetry.space_group_name_H-M   'P 1'
#
loop_
_entity.id
_entity.type
_entity.pdbx_description
1 polymer ?
#
loop_
_entity_poly.entity_id
_entity_poly.type
_entity_poly.pdbx_seq_one_letter_code
_entity_poly.pdbx_strand_id
1 'polypeptide(L)'
;MTVTSPTPTSSVPWLPIALCGAGCAVLFWTASQFPSPVWALAAVAPTLLMWVVLAQRGATHEQALNRARDEALAEGARIEAERHVQGLPELCVSIAPIWSAQIESARHQTQTAIEALSERFARLAGRISEAVSSGMQADSDALVTLLAQSEVELEDIVSQLRLALSSKESLLQEVERLNSYTAQLRTMAKEVGDVAKQTNLLALNAAIEAARAGEAGRGFAVVADEVRKLSTLSEETGKRIGDTIETVSGAIERTLQVSNEHATRDAGTLEHASQVIRQVIAQFRSGATRLMEHGNALRQDNAVVGEEISEVLVALQFQDRVSQMLGHMRDDIGRLAQHLEEDDASHVDARSWLDELSRTYTTPEQHAIHQGRKNGSGTPGTSHSASDITFF
;
A
#
# COMPACT_ATOMS: atom_id res chain seq x y z
N MET A 1 60.77 -17.92 41.82
CA MET A 1 61.73 -19.00 42.20
C MET A 1 63.05 -18.70 41.52
N THR A 2 64.08 -18.51 42.32
CA THR A 2 65.43 -18.08 41.91
C THR A 2 66.13 -19.19 41.12
N VAL A 3 66.37 -18.94 39.83
CA VAL A 3 67.14 -19.83 38.94
C VAL A 3 68.61 -19.75 39.35
N THR A 4 69.10 -20.81 39.99
CA THR A 4 70.53 -21.01 40.24
C THR A 4 71.20 -21.38 38.93
N SER A 5 72.02 -20.46 38.40
CA SER A 5 72.90 -20.72 37.27
C SER A 5 73.97 -21.76 37.67
N PRO A 6 74.15 -22.86 36.92
CA PRO A 6 75.29 -23.73 37.12
C PRO A 6 76.53 -23.01 36.58
N THR A 7 77.46 -22.65 37.47
CA THR A 7 78.79 -22.19 37.11
C THR A 7 79.55 -23.36 36.46
N PRO A 8 80.01 -23.25 35.19
CA PRO A 8 80.84 -24.30 34.61
C PRO A 8 82.25 -24.17 35.19
N THR A 9 82.55 -24.92 36.24
CA THR A 9 83.91 -25.18 36.72
C THR A 9 84.64 -26.07 35.72
N SER A 10 84.94 -25.54 34.54
CA SER A 10 85.89 -26.15 33.60
C SER A 10 87.31 -25.74 34.01
N SER A 11 87.76 -26.20 35.18
CA SER A 11 89.18 -26.15 35.49
C SER A 11 89.88 -27.09 34.53
N VAL A 12 90.48 -26.51 33.48
CA VAL A 12 91.37 -27.23 32.57
C VAL A 12 92.44 -27.88 33.46
N PRO A 13 92.54 -29.22 33.50
CA PRO A 13 93.54 -29.87 34.34
C PRO A 13 94.90 -29.62 33.67
N TRP A 14 95.61 -28.60 34.14
CA TRP A 14 96.95 -28.23 33.67
C TRP A 14 97.98 -29.32 33.99
N LEU A 15 97.68 -30.18 34.97
CA LEU A 15 98.53 -31.26 35.48
C LEU A 15 98.91 -32.31 34.40
N PRO A 16 97.97 -32.94 33.66
CA PRO A 16 98.31 -33.87 32.58
C PRO A 16 99.02 -33.20 31.39
N ILE A 17 98.70 -31.94 31.09
CA ILE A 17 99.35 -31.17 30.01
C ILE A 17 100.81 -30.89 30.37
N ALA A 18 101.07 -30.48 31.61
CA ALA A 18 102.42 -30.25 32.13
C ALA A 18 103.24 -31.55 32.21
N LEU A 19 102.62 -32.67 32.62
CA LEU A 19 103.26 -33.99 32.68
C LEU A 19 103.65 -34.52 31.29
N CYS A 20 102.79 -34.38 30.28
CA CYS A 20 103.12 -34.77 28.91
C CYS A 20 104.21 -33.88 28.32
N GLY A 21 104.17 -32.56 28.55
CA GLY A 21 105.21 -31.62 28.14
C GLY A 21 106.57 -31.95 28.77
N ALA A 22 106.60 -32.24 30.07
CA ALA A 22 107.81 -32.65 30.78
C ALA A 22 108.35 -34.00 30.26
N GLY A 23 107.47 -34.98 30.00
CA GLY A 23 107.85 -36.27 29.42
C GLY A 23 108.48 -36.14 28.02
N CYS A 24 107.93 -35.25 27.18
CA CYS A 24 108.49 -34.97 25.86
C CYS A 24 109.86 -34.27 25.95
N ALA A 25 110.04 -33.35 26.90
CA ALA A 25 111.32 -32.68 27.12
C ALA A 25 112.42 -33.65 27.56
N VAL A 26 112.11 -34.63 28.42
CA VAL A 26 113.05 -35.68 28.85
C VAL A 26 113.39 -36.63 27.69
N LEU A 27 112.41 -37.02 26.88
CA LEU A 27 112.64 -37.86 25.69
C LEU A 27 113.46 -37.12 24.62
N PHE A 28 113.26 -35.81 24.46
CA PHE A 28 114.05 -34.98 23.54
C PHE A 28 115.49 -34.79 24.03
N TRP A 29 115.69 -34.61 25.35
CA TRP A 29 117.03 -34.52 25.95
C TRP A 29 117.80 -35.83 25.88
N THR A 30 117.14 -36.98 26.04
CA THR A 30 117.77 -38.30 25.87
C THR A 30 118.07 -38.62 24.42
N ALA A 31 117.21 -38.20 23.47
CA ALA A 31 117.46 -38.31 22.03
C ALA A 31 118.69 -37.52 21.55
N SER A 32 119.02 -36.39 22.20
CA SER A 32 120.19 -35.57 21.84
C SER A 32 121.52 -36.16 22.33
N GLN A 33 121.49 -36.98 23.39
CA GLN A 33 122.67 -37.68 23.92
C GLN A 33 122.96 -39.00 23.19
N PHE A 34 121.93 -39.64 22.61
CA PHE A 34 122.06 -40.91 21.89
C PHE A 34 121.27 -40.87 20.56
N PRO A 35 121.93 -40.63 19.41
CA PRO A 35 121.24 -40.50 18.13
C PRO A 35 120.72 -41.87 17.65
N SER A 36 119.45 -42.15 17.93
CA SER A 36 118.70 -43.29 17.40
C SER A 36 117.32 -42.80 16.91
N PRO A 37 116.85 -43.23 15.73
CA PRO A 37 115.53 -42.84 15.20
C PRO A 37 114.36 -43.26 16.10
N VAL A 38 114.59 -44.20 17.03
CA VAL A 38 113.56 -44.71 17.95
C VAL A 38 113.10 -43.63 18.95
N TRP A 39 114.00 -42.76 19.41
CA TRP A 39 113.67 -41.75 20.42
C TRP A 39 112.87 -40.57 19.85
N ALA A 40 113.11 -40.19 18.59
CA ALA A 40 112.32 -39.17 17.91
C ALA A 40 110.85 -39.62 17.71
N LEU A 41 110.64 -40.89 17.34
CA LEU A 41 109.30 -41.49 17.25
C LEU A 41 108.61 -41.61 18.61
N ALA A 42 109.37 -41.91 19.68
CA ALA A 42 108.84 -42.01 21.04
C ALA A 42 108.32 -40.66 21.59
N ALA A 43 108.87 -39.52 21.16
CA ALA A 43 108.43 -38.18 21.59
C ALA A 43 107.17 -37.69 20.84
N VAL A 44 106.91 -38.19 19.62
CA VAL A 44 105.74 -37.79 18.82
C VAL A 44 104.45 -38.45 19.32
N ALA A 45 104.52 -39.71 19.76
CA ALA A 45 103.34 -40.45 20.23
C ALA A 45 102.55 -39.73 21.35
N PRO A 46 103.17 -39.24 22.46
CA PRO A 46 102.43 -38.57 23.53
C PRO A 46 101.85 -37.21 23.13
N THR A 47 102.51 -36.46 22.23
CA THR A 47 102.00 -35.16 21.75
C THR A 47 100.81 -35.32 20.83
N LEU A 48 100.84 -36.30 19.92
CA LEU A 48 99.73 -36.65 19.04
C LEU A 48 98.54 -37.18 19.85
N LEU A 49 98.78 -38.02 20.86
CA LEU A 49 97.74 -38.56 21.73
C LEU A 49 97.10 -37.44 22.59
N MET A 50 97.89 -36.49 23.08
CA MET A 50 97.38 -35.31 23.79
C MET A 50 96.57 -34.38 22.86
N TRP A 51 97.01 -34.18 21.62
CA TRP A 51 96.27 -33.40 20.62
C TRP A 51 94.94 -34.08 20.27
N VAL A 52 94.93 -35.40 20.06
CA VAL A 52 93.70 -36.17 19.80
C VAL A 52 92.75 -36.08 20.99
N VAL A 53 93.23 -36.19 22.23
CA VAL A 53 92.40 -36.05 23.43
C VAL A 53 91.84 -34.63 23.58
N LEU A 54 92.62 -33.60 23.29
CA LEU A 54 92.16 -32.20 23.31
C LEU A 54 91.17 -31.90 22.18
N ALA A 55 91.41 -32.41 20.97
CA ALA A 55 90.51 -32.26 19.83
C ALA A 55 89.19 -33.03 20.04
N GLN A 56 89.25 -34.26 20.57
CA GLN A 56 88.06 -35.03 20.95
C GLN A 56 87.29 -34.32 22.06
N ARG A 57 87.95 -33.80 23.10
CA ARG A 57 87.29 -33.01 24.15
C ARG A 57 86.65 -31.74 23.60
N GLY A 58 87.35 -31.00 22.74
CA GLY A 58 86.82 -29.81 22.06
C GLY A 58 85.57 -30.12 21.26
N ALA A 59 85.61 -31.16 20.41
CA ALA A 59 84.46 -31.60 19.63
C ALA A 59 83.29 -32.07 20.50
N THR A 60 83.54 -32.82 21.59
CA THR A 60 82.48 -33.21 22.52
C THR A 60 81.87 -32.02 23.27
N HIS A 61 82.67 -31.01 23.61
CA HIS A 61 82.19 -29.83 24.29
C HIS A 61 81.35 -28.95 23.37
N GLU A 62 81.77 -28.80 22.10
CA GLU A 62 81.03 -28.07 21.07
C GLU A 62 79.71 -28.77 20.73
N GLN A 63 79.69 -30.10 20.65
CA GLN A 63 78.45 -30.87 20.49
C GLN A 63 77.54 -30.75 21.71
N ALA A 64 78.09 -30.76 22.93
CA ALA A 64 77.31 -30.56 24.15
C ALA A 64 76.71 -29.15 24.22
N LEU A 65 77.46 -28.12 23.82
CA LEU A 65 76.99 -26.73 23.73
C LEU A 65 75.89 -26.56 22.68
N ASN A 66 76.06 -27.15 21.49
CA ASN A 66 75.05 -27.09 20.44
C ASN A 66 73.76 -27.82 20.84
N ARG A 67 73.85 -29.01 21.46
CA ARG A 67 72.67 -29.70 22.01
C ARG A 67 71.97 -28.88 23.09
N ALA A 68 72.73 -28.32 24.05
CA ALA A 68 72.16 -27.48 25.09
C ALA A 68 71.50 -26.20 24.52
N ARG A 69 72.07 -25.62 23.45
CA ARG A 69 71.47 -24.47 22.74
C ARG A 69 70.19 -24.86 22.00
N ASP A 70 70.20 -25.97 21.27
CA ASP A 70 69.04 -26.42 20.51
C ASP A 70 67.90 -26.86 21.44
N GLU A 71 68.23 -27.51 22.56
CA GLU A 71 67.29 -27.80 23.65
C GLU A 71 66.72 -26.52 24.28
N ALA A 72 67.56 -25.51 24.56
CA ALA A 72 67.09 -24.22 25.10
C ALA A 72 66.21 -23.42 24.13
N LEU A 73 66.49 -23.48 22.82
CA LEU A 73 65.65 -22.86 21.78
C LEU A 73 64.33 -23.62 21.60
N ALA A 74 64.36 -24.95 21.62
CA ALA A 74 63.15 -25.77 21.55
C ALA A 74 62.26 -25.56 22.79
N GLU A 75 62.86 -25.48 23.97
CA GLU A 75 62.16 -25.19 25.22
C GLU A 75 61.62 -23.76 25.24
N GLY A 76 62.39 -22.77 24.77
CA GLY A 76 61.93 -21.39 24.61
C GLY A 76 60.73 -21.28 23.66
N ALA A 77 60.78 -21.96 22.52
CA ALA A 77 59.68 -22.01 21.55
C ALA A 77 58.44 -22.72 22.11
N ARG A 78 58.62 -23.78 22.90
CA ARG A 78 57.53 -24.47 23.60
C ARG A 78 56.87 -23.58 24.65
N ILE A 79 57.66 -22.95 25.51
CA ILE A 79 57.16 -22.02 26.54
C ILE A 79 56.42 -20.85 25.88
N GLU A 80 56.93 -20.31 24.78
CA GLU A 80 56.29 -19.20 24.06
C GLU A 80 54.99 -19.64 23.36
N ALA A 81 54.94 -20.83 22.77
CA ALA A 81 53.72 -21.41 22.21
C ALA A 81 52.68 -21.71 23.30
N GLU A 82 53.09 -22.31 24.43
CA GLU A 82 52.24 -22.57 25.59
C GLU A 82 51.69 -21.27 26.20
N ARG A 83 52.49 -20.19 26.24
CA ARG A 83 52.05 -18.87 26.74
C ARG A 83 50.92 -18.27 25.91
N HIS A 84 50.98 -18.41 24.58
CA HIS A 84 49.93 -17.89 23.69
C HIS A 84 48.65 -18.74 23.76
N VAL A 85 48.79 -20.04 24.04
CA VAL A 85 47.66 -20.97 24.15
C VAL A 85 46.99 -20.89 25.53
N GLN A 86 47.71 -20.59 26.62
CA GLN A 86 47.16 -20.59 27.98
C GLN A 86 46.00 -19.60 28.23
N GLY A 87 46.00 -18.42 27.57
CA GLY A 87 44.95 -17.41 27.78
C GLY A 87 43.75 -17.52 26.84
N LEU A 88 43.84 -18.33 25.77
CA LEU A 88 42.79 -18.48 24.76
C LEU A 88 41.56 -19.24 25.31
N PRO A 89 41.69 -20.38 26.02
CA PRO A 89 40.57 -21.09 26.63
C PRO A 89 39.81 -20.22 27.64
N GLU A 90 40.53 -19.51 28.52
CA GLU A 90 39.92 -18.62 29.52
C GLU A 90 39.17 -17.44 28.86
N LEU A 91 39.71 -16.89 27.77
CA LEU A 91 39.03 -15.88 26.96
C LEU A 91 37.79 -16.46 26.26
N CYS A 92 37.88 -17.64 25.66
CA CYS A 92 36.78 -18.31 24.97
C CYS A 92 35.63 -18.66 25.94
N VAL A 93 35.96 -19.20 27.12
CA VAL A 93 34.99 -19.51 28.18
C VAL A 93 34.32 -18.25 28.73
N SER A 94 35.06 -17.14 28.86
CA SER A 94 34.48 -15.88 29.34
C SER A 94 33.64 -15.13 28.29
N ILE A 95 34.00 -15.22 27.00
CA ILE A 95 33.28 -14.52 25.92
C ILE A 95 32.09 -15.32 25.37
N ALA A 96 32.15 -16.65 25.40
CA ALA A 96 31.08 -17.52 24.93
C ALA A 96 29.70 -17.24 25.56
N PRO A 97 29.55 -17.11 26.90
CA PRO A 97 28.24 -16.78 27.48
C PRO A 97 27.76 -15.39 27.05
N ILE A 98 28.66 -14.43 26.82
CA ILE A 98 28.31 -13.10 26.31
C ILE A 98 27.79 -13.21 24.88
N TRP A 99 28.49 -13.92 23.99
CA TRP A 99 28.05 -14.13 22.61
C TRP A 99 26.76 -14.93 22.51
N SER A 100 26.61 -16.00 23.29
CA SER A 100 25.37 -16.78 23.38
C SER A 100 24.20 -15.92 23.87
N ALA A 101 24.41 -15.06 24.87
CA ALA A 101 23.38 -14.13 25.34
C ALA A 101 23.03 -13.06 24.28
N GLN A 102 24.01 -12.54 23.53
CA GLN A 102 23.77 -11.59 22.44
C GLN A 102 23.03 -12.23 21.27
N ILE A 103 23.38 -13.47 20.89
CA ILE A 103 22.68 -14.24 19.85
C ILE A 103 21.25 -14.52 20.29
N GLU A 104 21.02 -14.94 21.54
CA GLU A 104 19.67 -15.19 22.04
C GLU A 104 18.84 -13.90 22.12
N SER A 105 19.46 -12.79 22.52
CA SER A 105 18.79 -11.48 22.52
C SER A 105 18.41 -11.05 21.09
N ALA A 106 19.33 -11.17 20.13
CA ALA A 106 19.06 -10.86 18.73
C ALA A 106 17.97 -11.78 18.13
N ARG A 107 18.00 -13.08 18.45
CA ARG A 107 16.98 -14.05 18.04
C ARG A 107 15.61 -13.67 18.59
N HIS A 108 15.52 -13.39 19.89
CA HIS A 108 14.27 -13.02 20.56
C HIS A 108 13.70 -11.69 20.05
N GLN A 109 14.55 -10.67 19.88
CA GLN A 109 14.14 -9.37 19.32
C GLN A 109 13.62 -9.52 17.89
N THR A 110 14.31 -10.30 17.05
CA THR A 110 13.90 -10.55 15.66
C THR A 110 12.59 -11.33 15.60
N GLN A 111 12.42 -12.35 16.43
CA GLN A 111 11.19 -13.12 16.52
C GLN A 111 10.00 -12.24 16.94
N THR A 112 10.16 -11.45 18.01
CA THR A 112 9.11 -10.56 18.52
C THR A 112 8.72 -9.50 17.48
N ALA A 113 9.70 -8.93 16.78
CA ALA A 113 9.45 -7.94 15.72
C ALA A 113 8.67 -8.55 14.54
N ILE A 114 8.98 -9.79 14.17
CA ILE A 114 8.33 -10.47 13.04
C ILE A 114 6.94 -10.97 13.42
N GLU A 115 6.73 -11.49 14.62
CA GLU A 115 5.38 -11.82 15.12
C GLU A 115 4.47 -10.59 15.12
N ALA A 116 4.96 -9.45 15.63
CA ALA A 116 4.23 -8.18 15.61
C ALA A 116 3.94 -7.68 14.18
N LEU A 117 4.86 -7.90 13.25
CA LEU A 117 4.70 -7.53 11.84
C LEU A 117 3.64 -8.41 11.14
N SER A 118 3.69 -9.73 11.35
CA SER A 118 2.70 -10.68 10.83
C SER A 118 1.29 -10.38 11.33
N GLU A 119 1.12 -10.05 12.61
CA GLU A 119 -0.18 -9.65 13.17
C GLU A 119 -0.71 -8.36 12.50
N ARG A 120 0.17 -7.39 12.23
CA ARG A 120 -0.19 -6.15 11.52
C ARG A 120 -0.63 -6.42 10.08
N PHE A 121 0.09 -7.27 9.35
CA PHE A 121 -0.27 -7.66 7.98
C PHE A 121 -1.58 -8.46 7.93
N ALA A 122 -1.79 -9.39 8.85
CA ALA A 122 -3.06 -10.14 8.96
C ALA A 122 -4.25 -9.21 9.21
N ARG A 123 -4.10 -8.22 10.12
CA ARG A 123 -5.13 -7.19 10.34
C ARG A 123 -5.36 -6.33 9.10
N LEU A 124 -4.30 -5.97 8.37
CA LEU A 124 -4.41 -5.17 7.15
C LEU A 124 -5.19 -5.93 6.06
N ALA A 125 -4.89 -7.22 5.85
CA ALA A 125 -5.62 -8.07 4.93
C ALA A 125 -7.12 -8.17 5.29
N GLY A 126 -7.44 -8.34 6.58
CA GLY A 126 -8.83 -8.35 7.06
C GLY A 126 -9.57 -7.04 6.74
N ARG A 127 -8.94 -5.89 7.00
CA ARG A 127 -9.53 -4.57 6.68
C ARG A 127 -9.74 -4.34 5.19
N ILE A 128 -8.84 -4.84 4.35
CA ILE A 128 -8.97 -4.75 2.89
C ILE A 128 -10.15 -5.61 2.42
N SER A 129 -10.26 -6.85 2.93
CA SER A 129 -11.40 -7.72 2.61
C SER A 129 -12.74 -7.11 3.03
N GLU A 130 -12.79 -6.47 4.20
CA GLU A 130 -13.98 -5.78 4.69
C GLU A 130 -14.33 -4.53 3.86
N ALA A 131 -13.32 -3.77 3.41
CA ALA A 131 -13.51 -2.63 2.51
C ALA A 131 -14.07 -3.06 1.15
N VAL A 132 -13.63 -4.21 0.63
CA VAL A 132 -14.14 -4.80 -0.62
C VAL A 132 -15.61 -5.23 -0.50
N SER A 133 -16.01 -5.83 0.61
CA SER A 133 -17.39 -6.29 0.81
C SER A 133 -18.37 -5.16 1.11
N SER A 134 -17.95 -4.17 1.89
CA SER A 134 -18.86 -3.14 2.43
C SER A 134 -19.03 -1.95 1.49
N GLY A 135 -18.09 -1.68 0.57
CA GLY A 135 -17.97 -0.40 -0.12
C GLY A 135 -18.89 -0.16 -1.33
N MET A 136 -19.33 -1.18 -2.07
CA MET A 136 -19.91 -0.92 -3.41
C MET A 136 -21.00 -1.85 -3.92
N GLN A 137 -21.29 -2.98 -3.26
CA GLN A 137 -22.22 -3.96 -3.85
C GLN A 137 -23.69 -3.52 -3.80
N ALA A 138 -24.07 -2.69 -2.82
CA ALA A 138 -25.46 -2.26 -2.64
C ALA A 138 -25.76 -0.88 -3.26
N ASP A 139 -24.76 0.01 -3.36
CA ASP A 139 -25.02 1.43 -3.65
C ASP A 139 -25.10 1.72 -5.16
N SER A 140 -24.30 1.02 -5.97
CA SER A 140 -24.19 1.37 -7.39
C SER A 140 -25.36 0.86 -8.24
N ASP A 141 -25.84 -0.35 -8.00
CA ASP A 141 -26.97 -0.92 -8.77
C ASP A 141 -28.29 -0.26 -8.35
N ALA A 142 -28.42 0.06 -7.06
CA ALA A 142 -29.52 0.86 -6.54
C ALA A 142 -29.54 2.27 -7.13
N LEU A 143 -28.38 2.92 -7.26
CA LEU A 143 -28.27 4.25 -7.88
C LEU A 143 -28.69 4.22 -9.35
N VAL A 144 -28.22 3.22 -10.12
CA VAL A 144 -28.60 3.08 -11.54
C VAL A 144 -30.10 2.83 -11.69
N THR A 145 -30.69 2.00 -10.83
CA THR A 145 -32.13 1.71 -10.83
C THR A 145 -32.95 2.95 -10.46
N LEU A 146 -32.54 3.68 -9.43
CA LEU A 146 -33.18 4.92 -9.01
C LEU A 146 -33.13 5.97 -10.13
N LEU A 147 -31.99 6.11 -10.81
CA LEU A 147 -31.83 7.02 -11.94
C LEU A 147 -32.76 6.67 -13.11
N ALA A 148 -32.86 5.38 -13.46
CA ALA A 148 -33.77 4.92 -14.50
C ALA A 148 -35.24 5.21 -14.12
N GLN A 149 -35.60 5.04 -12.84
CA GLN A 149 -36.94 5.33 -12.36
C GLN A 149 -37.25 6.83 -12.37
N SER A 150 -36.29 7.66 -11.93
CA SER A 150 -36.40 9.13 -12.01
C SER A 150 -36.52 9.63 -13.44
N GLU A 151 -35.83 9.00 -14.40
CA GLU A 151 -35.96 9.32 -15.83
C GLU A 151 -37.39 9.10 -16.33
N VAL A 152 -37.99 7.94 -16.01
CA VAL A 152 -39.39 7.64 -16.36
C VAL A 152 -40.37 8.62 -15.73
N GLU A 153 -40.21 8.94 -14.44
CA GLU A 153 -41.07 9.90 -13.73
C GLU A 153 -40.98 11.31 -14.33
N LEU A 154 -39.77 11.75 -14.70
CA LEU A 154 -39.57 13.07 -15.33
C LEU A 154 -40.15 13.13 -16.75
N GLU A 155 -40.04 12.05 -17.52
CA GLU A 155 -40.69 11.96 -18.84
C GLU A 155 -42.22 12.00 -18.73
N ASP A 156 -42.80 11.35 -17.72
CA ASP A 156 -44.24 11.41 -17.47
C ASP A 156 -44.70 12.83 -17.11
N ILE A 157 -43.95 13.54 -16.26
CA ILE A 157 -44.24 14.95 -15.94
C ILE A 157 -44.25 15.82 -17.20
N VAL A 158 -43.25 15.65 -18.08
CA VAL A 158 -43.20 16.39 -19.36
C VAL A 158 -44.41 16.07 -20.24
N SER A 159 -44.83 14.80 -20.28
CA SER A 159 -46.03 14.36 -20.99
C SER A 159 -47.31 15.03 -20.44
N GLN A 160 -47.48 15.03 -19.12
CA GLN A 160 -48.63 15.67 -18.45
C GLN A 160 -48.68 17.18 -18.72
N LEU A 161 -47.53 17.86 -18.73
CA LEU A 161 -47.45 19.28 -19.08
C LEU A 161 -47.84 19.55 -20.53
N ARG A 162 -47.46 18.67 -21.48
CA ARG A 162 -47.92 18.77 -22.88
C ARG A 162 -49.44 18.62 -23.00
N LEU A 163 -50.03 17.69 -22.26
CA LEU A 163 -51.49 17.53 -22.22
C LEU A 163 -52.18 18.76 -21.65
N ALA A 164 -51.62 19.38 -20.60
CA ALA A 164 -52.14 20.62 -20.04
C ALA A 164 -52.10 21.79 -21.05
N LEU A 165 -51.02 21.91 -21.83
CA LEU A 165 -50.93 22.89 -22.92
C LEU A 165 -51.98 22.64 -24.01
N SER A 166 -52.18 21.38 -24.41
CA SER A 166 -53.21 21.03 -25.39
C SER A 166 -54.62 21.33 -24.89
N SER A 167 -54.89 21.12 -23.60
CA SER A 167 -56.17 21.47 -22.97
C SER A 167 -56.39 22.99 -22.96
N LYS A 168 -55.33 23.76 -22.67
CA LYS A 168 -55.35 25.23 -22.74
C LYS A 168 -55.64 25.74 -24.15
N GLU A 169 -55.07 25.12 -25.19
CA GLU A 169 -55.37 25.43 -26.59
C GLU A 169 -56.87 25.24 -26.89
N SER A 170 -57.46 24.14 -26.42
CA SER A 170 -58.90 23.88 -26.57
C SER A 170 -59.76 24.90 -25.82
N LEU A 171 -59.33 25.33 -24.63
CA LEU A 171 -60.02 26.39 -23.89
C LEU A 171 -59.99 27.72 -24.64
N LEU A 172 -58.86 28.05 -25.28
CA LEU A 172 -58.73 29.26 -26.09
C LEU A 172 -59.70 29.26 -27.27
N GLN A 173 -59.88 28.12 -27.95
CA GLN A 173 -60.86 27.96 -29.03
C GLN A 173 -62.31 28.17 -28.55
N GLU A 174 -62.65 27.70 -27.34
CA GLU A 174 -63.98 27.95 -26.77
C GLU A 174 -64.19 29.43 -26.39
N VAL A 175 -63.14 30.12 -25.95
CA VAL A 175 -63.20 31.58 -25.71
C VAL A 175 -63.36 32.36 -27.02
N GLU A 176 -62.71 31.93 -28.11
CA GLU A 176 -62.94 32.49 -29.44
C GLU A 176 -64.39 32.29 -29.92
N ARG A 177 -64.98 31.11 -29.65
CA ARG A 177 -66.40 30.86 -29.91
C ARG A 177 -67.31 31.80 -29.11
N LEU A 178 -66.99 32.07 -27.84
CA LEU A 178 -67.73 33.07 -27.05
C LEU A 178 -67.69 34.45 -27.69
N ASN A 179 -66.55 34.86 -28.26
CA ASN A 179 -66.43 36.12 -28.98
C ASN A 179 -67.37 36.18 -30.22
N SER A 180 -67.55 35.05 -30.90
CA SER A 180 -68.50 34.96 -32.02
C SER A 180 -69.96 35.08 -31.55
N TYR A 181 -70.29 34.54 -30.38
CA TYR A 181 -71.64 34.66 -29.80
C TYR A 181 -71.93 36.08 -29.32
N THR A 182 -70.97 36.78 -28.72
CA THR A 182 -71.15 38.20 -28.35
C THR A 182 -71.36 39.08 -29.59
N ALA A 183 -70.70 38.79 -30.71
CA ALA A 183 -70.97 39.48 -31.97
C ALA A 183 -72.41 39.26 -32.47
N GLN A 184 -72.94 38.03 -32.36
CA GLN A 184 -74.33 37.72 -32.71
C GLN A 184 -75.32 38.44 -31.79
N LEU A 185 -75.06 38.44 -30.47
CA LEU A 185 -75.89 39.16 -29.49
C LEU A 185 -75.92 40.66 -29.77
N ARG A 186 -74.81 41.25 -30.23
CA ARG A 186 -74.75 42.68 -30.61
C ARG A 186 -75.71 42.97 -31.76
N THR A 187 -75.76 42.09 -32.76
CA THR A 187 -76.69 42.19 -33.88
C THR A 187 -78.14 42.09 -33.40
N MET A 188 -78.47 41.13 -32.54
CA MET A 188 -79.81 40.99 -31.97
C MET A 188 -80.22 42.22 -31.14
N ALA A 189 -79.31 42.79 -30.34
CA ALA A 189 -79.58 44.00 -29.56
C ALA A 189 -79.89 45.21 -30.47
N LYS A 190 -79.18 45.32 -31.60
CA LYS A 190 -79.44 46.34 -32.61
C LYS A 190 -80.80 46.12 -33.28
N GLU A 191 -81.14 44.89 -33.66
CA GLU A 191 -82.44 44.55 -34.24
C GLU A 191 -83.59 44.89 -33.29
N VAL A 192 -83.46 44.60 -31.99
CA VAL A 192 -84.44 45.00 -30.96
C VAL A 192 -84.60 46.52 -30.92
N GLY A 193 -83.50 47.27 -30.96
CA GLY A 193 -83.53 48.73 -31.00
C GLY A 193 -84.21 49.27 -32.27
N ASP A 194 -83.97 48.66 -33.42
CA ASP A 194 -84.57 49.06 -34.70
C ASP A 194 -86.08 48.75 -34.74
N VAL A 195 -86.50 47.59 -34.22
CA VAL A 195 -87.92 47.23 -34.06
C VAL A 195 -88.61 48.17 -33.07
N ALA A 196 -87.96 48.51 -31.96
CA ALA A 196 -88.48 49.45 -30.98
C ALA A 196 -88.69 50.85 -31.60
N LYS A 197 -87.74 51.34 -32.39
CA LYS A 197 -87.87 52.61 -33.13
C LYS A 197 -89.02 52.59 -34.14
N GLN A 198 -89.18 51.51 -34.90
CA GLN A 198 -90.29 51.36 -35.85
C GLN A 198 -91.64 51.33 -35.13
N THR A 199 -91.73 50.59 -34.02
CA THR A 199 -92.94 50.50 -33.21
C THR A 199 -93.29 51.85 -32.57
N ASN A 200 -92.28 52.60 -32.13
CA ASN A 200 -92.45 53.96 -31.62
C ASN A 200 -93.02 54.92 -32.69
N LEU A 201 -92.53 54.83 -33.93
CA LEU A 201 -93.06 55.61 -35.06
C LEU A 201 -94.49 55.21 -35.43
N LEU A 202 -94.81 53.92 -35.43
CA LEU A 202 -96.17 53.42 -35.64
C LEU A 202 -97.13 53.91 -34.54
N ALA A 203 -96.70 53.84 -33.28
CA ALA A 203 -97.47 54.33 -32.13
C ALA A 203 -97.71 55.84 -32.20
N LEU A 204 -96.70 56.61 -32.63
CA LEU A 204 -96.83 58.05 -32.86
C LEU A 204 -97.87 58.36 -33.95
N ASN A 205 -97.82 57.66 -35.08
CA ASN A 205 -98.81 57.83 -36.15
C ASN A 205 -100.22 57.46 -35.68
N ALA A 206 -100.36 56.39 -34.88
CA ALA A 206 -101.63 55.99 -34.29
C ALA A 206 -102.17 57.03 -33.29
N ALA A 207 -101.31 57.63 -32.47
CA ALA A 207 -101.69 58.70 -31.55
C ALA A 207 -102.18 59.96 -32.29
N ILE A 208 -101.52 60.31 -33.40
CA ILE A 208 -101.93 61.43 -34.27
C ILE A 208 -103.32 61.17 -34.87
N GLU A 209 -103.56 59.97 -35.41
CA GLU A 209 -104.84 59.64 -36.04
C GLU A 209 -105.97 59.50 -34.99
N ALA A 210 -105.65 58.98 -33.79
CA ALA A 210 -106.59 58.95 -32.66
C ALA A 210 -107.00 60.36 -32.20
N ALA A 211 -106.06 61.31 -32.17
CA ALA A 211 -106.36 62.72 -31.89
C ALA A 211 -107.23 63.34 -33.00
N ARG A 212 -107.00 62.97 -34.25
CA ARG A 212 -107.75 63.45 -35.42
C ARG A 212 -109.21 62.97 -35.43
N ALA A 213 -109.47 61.77 -34.92
CA ALA A 213 -110.82 61.20 -34.78
C ALA A 213 -111.63 61.79 -33.61
N GLY A 214 -111.05 62.67 -32.77
CA GLY A 214 -111.73 63.34 -31.67
C GLY A 214 -112.24 62.37 -30.59
N GLU A 215 -113.48 62.55 -30.13
CA GLU A 215 -114.10 61.73 -29.08
C GLU A 215 -114.14 60.23 -29.42
N ALA A 216 -114.31 59.88 -30.71
CA ALA A 216 -114.33 58.48 -31.15
C ALA A 216 -112.95 57.79 -31.06
N GLY A 217 -111.86 58.55 -31.03
CA GLY A 217 -110.47 58.04 -30.97
C GLY A 217 -109.89 57.89 -29.57
N ARG A 218 -110.61 58.29 -28.51
CA ARG A 218 -110.06 58.41 -27.15
C ARG A 218 -109.47 57.11 -26.59
N GLY A 219 -110.11 55.96 -26.87
CA GLY A 219 -109.61 54.64 -26.47
C GLY A 219 -108.33 54.24 -27.22
N PHE A 220 -108.24 54.57 -28.52
CA PHE A 220 -107.04 54.32 -29.32
C PHE A 220 -105.87 55.21 -28.92
N ALA A 221 -106.13 56.44 -28.48
CA ALA A 221 -105.09 57.35 -27.98
C ALA A 221 -104.36 56.77 -26.75
N VAL A 222 -105.11 56.21 -25.79
CA VAL A 222 -104.54 55.58 -24.59
C VAL A 222 -103.66 54.37 -24.96
N VAL A 223 -104.12 53.53 -25.89
CA VAL A 223 -103.34 52.38 -26.37
C VAL A 223 -102.08 52.84 -27.10
N ALA A 224 -102.18 53.86 -27.96
CA ALA A 224 -101.05 54.39 -28.70
C ALA A 224 -99.97 54.98 -27.78
N ASP A 225 -100.35 55.70 -26.73
CA ASP A 225 -99.40 56.23 -25.73
C ASP A 225 -98.70 55.11 -24.95
N GLU A 226 -99.41 54.04 -24.57
CA GLU A 226 -98.80 52.91 -23.86
C GLU A 226 -97.84 52.13 -24.77
N VAL A 227 -98.21 51.89 -26.04
CA VAL A 227 -97.31 51.26 -27.03
C VAL A 227 -96.08 52.13 -27.26
N ARG A 228 -96.24 53.46 -27.32
CA ARG A 228 -95.13 54.40 -27.45
C ARG A 228 -94.16 54.27 -26.27
N LYS A 229 -94.69 54.26 -25.04
CA LYS A 229 -93.91 54.11 -23.81
C LYS A 229 -93.15 52.77 -23.77
N LEU A 230 -93.81 51.66 -24.11
CA LEU A 230 -93.18 50.33 -24.19
C LEU A 230 -92.09 50.27 -25.26
N SER A 231 -92.30 50.95 -26.39
CA SER A 231 -91.31 51.05 -27.47
C SER A 231 -90.06 51.81 -27.02
N THR A 232 -90.22 52.97 -26.37
CA THR A 232 -89.09 53.73 -25.81
C THR A 232 -88.32 52.92 -24.77
N LEU A 233 -89.02 52.21 -23.88
CA LEU A 233 -88.39 51.35 -22.88
C LEU A 233 -87.62 50.19 -23.53
N SER A 234 -88.16 49.63 -24.62
CA SER A 234 -87.50 48.57 -25.39
C SER A 234 -86.25 49.08 -26.10
N GLU A 235 -86.28 50.30 -26.64
CA GLU A 235 -85.10 50.95 -27.25
C GLU A 235 -84.00 51.20 -26.20
N GLU A 236 -84.35 51.74 -25.04
CA GLU A 236 -83.41 51.96 -23.93
C GLU A 236 -82.80 50.63 -23.43
N THR A 237 -83.63 49.58 -23.33
CA THR A 237 -83.19 48.25 -22.93
C THR A 237 -82.25 47.65 -23.97
N GLY A 238 -82.57 47.76 -25.26
CA GLY A 238 -81.70 47.31 -26.36
C GLY A 238 -80.33 48.01 -26.32
N LYS A 239 -80.31 49.32 -26.05
CA LYS A 239 -79.07 50.08 -25.87
C LYS A 239 -78.23 49.56 -24.69
N ARG A 240 -78.85 49.36 -23.53
CA ARG A 240 -78.17 48.81 -22.34
C ARG A 240 -77.59 47.40 -22.58
N ILE A 241 -78.32 46.56 -23.35
CA ILE A 241 -77.82 45.25 -23.77
C ILE A 241 -76.58 45.43 -24.66
N GLY A 242 -76.62 46.35 -25.62
CA GLY A 242 -75.47 46.70 -26.48
C GLY A 242 -74.23 47.12 -25.69
N ASP A 243 -74.38 48.05 -24.75
CA ASP A 243 -73.28 48.54 -23.90
C ASP A 243 -72.67 47.40 -23.05
N THR A 244 -73.51 46.49 -22.55
CA THR A 244 -73.07 45.31 -21.79
C THR A 244 -72.29 44.34 -22.66
N ILE A 245 -72.76 44.07 -23.89
CA ILE A 245 -72.08 43.20 -24.85
C ILE A 245 -70.71 43.77 -25.25
N GLU A 246 -70.59 45.08 -25.40
CA GLU A 246 -69.32 45.75 -25.70
C GLU A 246 -68.32 45.56 -24.56
N THR A 247 -68.77 45.72 -23.30
CA THR A 247 -67.95 45.44 -22.11
C THR A 247 -67.49 43.98 -22.07
N VAL A 248 -68.39 43.02 -22.32
CA VAL A 248 -68.06 41.59 -22.34
C VAL A 248 -67.09 41.26 -23.49
N SER A 249 -67.29 41.84 -24.67
CA SER A 249 -66.40 41.62 -25.83
C SER A 249 -64.98 42.11 -25.53
N GLY A 250 -64.83 43.30 -24.94
CA GLY A 250 -63.52 43.82 -24.54
C GLY A 250 -62.83 42.98 -23.45
N ALA A 251 -63.60 42.35 -22.56
CA ALA A 251 -63.06 41.40 -21.57
C ALA A 251 -62.59 40.09 -22.22
N ILE A 252 -63.33 39.58 -23.20
CA ILE A 252 -62.96 38.38 -23.98
C ILE A 252 -61.68 38.65 -24.79
N GLU A 253 -61.60 39.77 -25.52
CA GLU A 253 -60.41 40.14 -26.31
C GLU A 253 -59.16 40.24 -25.43
N ARG A 254 -59.27 40.90 -24.27
CA ARG A 254 -58.17 41.00 -23.32
C ARG A 254 -57.76 39.63 -22.77
N THR A 255 -58.72 38.75 -22.51
CA THR A 255 -58.45 37.38 -22.03
C THR A 255 -57.74 36.54 -23.09
N LEU A 256 -58.15 36.65 -24.37
CA LEU A 256 -57.49 35.99 -25.50
C LEU A 256 -56.06 36.48 -25.67
N GLN A 257 -55.83 37.80 -25.64
CA GLN A 257 -54.48 38.38 -25.76
C GLN A 257 -53.55 37.83 -24.67
N VAL A 258 -53.95 37.95 -23.40
CA VAL A 258 -53.15 37.50 -22.25
C VAL A 258 -52.91 35.99 -22.31
N SER A 259 -53.93 35.20 -22.67
CA SER A 259 -53.81 33.75 -22.73
C SER A 259 -52.89 33.29 -23.86
N ASN A 260 -52.88 33.96 -25.01
CA ASN A 260 -51.99 33.64 -26.13
C ASN A 260 -50.52 33.97 -25.81
N GLU A 261 -50.27 35.09 -25.13
CA GLU A 261 -48.93 35.41 -24.60
C GLU A 261 -48.44 34.37 -23.59
N HIS A 262 -49.33 33.90 -22.71
CA HIS A 262 -48.99 32.83 -21.78
C HIS A 262 -48.77 31.49 -22.49
N ALA A 263 -49.60 31.11 -23.47
CA ALA A 263 -49.42 29.87 -24.21
C ALA A 263 -48.03 29.79 -24.88
N THR A 264 -47.59 30.90 -25.49
CA THR A 264 -46.26 30.99 -26.11
C THR A 264 -45.14 30.87 -25.07
N ARG A 265 -45.26 31.54 -23.92
CA ARG A 265 -44.27 31.42 -22.82
C ARG A 265 -44.24 30.02 -22.21
N ASP A 266 -45.40 29.42 -21.99
CA ASP A 266 -45.52 28.10 -21.36
C ASP A 266 -44.89 27.03 -22.28
N ALA A 267 -45.13 27.11 -23.59
CA ALA A 267 -44.49 26.24 -24.58
C ALA A 267 -42.96 26.37 -24.58
N GLY A 268 -42.43 27.61 -24.58
CA GLY A 268 -40.98 27.84 -24.51
C GLY A 268 -40.36 27.37 -23.18
N THR A 269 -41.08 27.53 -22.08
CA THR A 269 -40.65 27.06 -20.76
C THR A 269 -40.60 25.54 -20.71
N LEU A 270 -41.58 24.85 -21.31
CA LEU A 270 -41.63 23.40 -21.39
C LEU A 270 -40.48 22.83 -22.25
N GLU A 271 -40.20 23.45 -23.39
CA GLU A 271 -39.07 23.08 -24.25
C GLU A 271 -37.75 23.17 -23.47
N HIS A 272 -37.53 24.31 -22.78
CA HIS A 272 -36.33 24.53 -21.97
C HIS A 272 -36.23 23.55 -20.80
N ALA A 273 -37.33 23.31 -20.07
CA ALA A 273 -37.37 22.34 -18.97
C ALA A 273 -37.04 20.93 -19.46
N SER A 274 -37.58 20.50 -20.61
CA SER A 274 -37.28 19.20 -21.21
C SER A 274 -35.80 19.07 -21.57
N GLN A 275 -35.18 20.11 -22.12
CA GLN A 275 -33.76 20.13 -22.42
C GLN A 275 -32.89 20.02 -21.15
N VAL A 276 -33.23 20.78 -20.11
CA VAL A 276 -32.52 20.73 -18.81
C VAL A 276 -32.64 19.34 -18.19
N ILE A 277 -33.85 18.76 -18.17
CA ILE A 277 -34.09 17.40 -17.66
C ILE A 277 -33.20 16.38 -18.37
N ARG A 278 -33.17 16.40 -19.71
CA ARG A 278 -32.30 15.49 -20.50
C ARG A 278 -30.83 15.67 -20.18
N GLN A 279 -30.38 16.91 -20.01
CA GLN A 279 -28.99 17.20 -19.65
C GLN A 279 -28.64 16.68 -18.26
N VAL A 280 -29.50 16.88 -17.27
CA VAL A 280 -29.30 16.40 -15.89
C VAL A 280 -29.25 14.86 -15.87
N ILE A 281 -30.18 14.18 -16.54
CA ILE A 281 -30.19 12.72 -16.64
C ILE A 281 -28.89 12.21 -17.28
N ALA A 282 -28.43 12.82 -18.38
CA ALA A 282 -27.18 12.44 -19.03
C ALA A 282 -25.95 12.62 -18.11
N GLN A 283 -25.89 13.72 -17.35
CA GLN A 283 -24.82 13.98 -16.39
C GLN A 283 -24.83 12.97 -15.25
N PHE A 284 -26.00 12.65 -14.69
CA PHE A 284 -26.14 11.65 -13.65
C PHE A 284 -25.75 10.26 -14.13
N ARG A 285 -26.19 9.86 -15.33
CA ARG A 285 -25.82 8.57 -15.93
C ARG A 285 -24.30 8.45 -16.11
N SER A 286 -23.66 9.50 -16.63
CA SER A 286 -22.20 9.55 -16.75
C SER A 286 -21.51 9.48 -15.38
N GLY A 287 -22.04 10.17 -14.36
CA GLY A 287 -21.55 10.11 -12.99
C GLY A 287 -21.65 8.70 -12.39
N ALA A 288 -22.79 8.04 -12.56
CA ALA A 288 -23.01 6.67 -12.10
C ALA A 288 -22.05 5.68 -12.77
N THR A 289 -21.84 5.78 -14.09
CA THR A 289 -20.87 4.95 -14.81
C THR A 289 -19.44 5.14 -14.28
N ARG A 290 -19.01 6.39 -14.05
CA ARG A 290 -17.68 6.64 -13.45
C ARG A 290 -17.56 6.07 -12.04
N LEU A 291 -18.61 6.15 -11.23
CA LEU A 291 -18.61 5.57 -9.89
C LEU A 291 -18.48 4.04 -9.94
N MET A 292 -19.15 3.39 -10.89
CA MET A 292 -19.01 1.95 -11.14
C MET A 292 -17.58 1.58 -11.56
N GLU A 293 -16.98 2.33 -12.48
CA GLU A 293 -15.60 2.13 -12.94
C GLU A 293 -14.61 2.28 -11.78
N HIS A 294 -14.74 3.33 -10.97
CA HIS A 294 -13.91 3.53 -9.78
C HIS A 294 -14.11 2.42 -8.74
N GLY A 295 -15.35 1.96 -8.52
CA GLY A 295 -15.63 0.83 -7.64
C GLY A 295 -15.00 -0.48 -8.14
N ASN A 296 -15.01 -0.72 -9.45
CA ASN A 296 -14.34 -1.87 -10.06
C ASN A 296 -12.83 -1.80 -9.90
N ALA A 297 -12.23 -0.64 -10.19
CA ALA A 297 -10.79 -0.41 -10.04
C ALA A 297 -10.35 -0.61 -8.58
N LEU A 298 -11.08 -0.03 -7.62
CA LEU A 298 -10.77 -0.19 -6.19
C LEU A 298 -10.86 -1.65 -5.73
N ARG A 299 -11.80 -2.44 -6.27
CA ARG A 299 -11.86 -3.89 -5.99
C ARG A 299 -10.65 -4.64 -6.55
N GLN A 300 -10.22 -4.29 -7.75
CA GLN A 300 -9.04 -4.88 -8.37
C GLN A 300 -7.77 -4.51 -7.58
N ASP A 301 -7.58 -3.23 -7.25
CA ASP A 301 -6.44 -2.77 -6.46
C ASP A 301 -6.39 -3.44 -5.09
N ASN A 302 -7.54 -3.53 -4.39
CA ASN A 302 -7.61 -4.22 -3.12
C ASN A 302 -7.30 -5.73 -3.23
N ALA A 303 -7.69 -6.38 -4.34
CA ALA A 303 -7.34 -7.79 -4.56
C ALA A 303 -5.82 -7.96 -4.75
N VAL A 304 -5.18 -7.08 -5.53
CA VAL A 304 -3.72 -7.08 -5.72
C VAL A 304 -3.00 -6.83 -4.40
N VAL A 305 -3.41 -5.83 -3.62
CA VAL A 305 -2.82 -5.57 -2.30
C VAL A 305 -3.03 -6.76 -1.35
N GLY A 306 -4.18 -7.44 -1.42
CA GLY A 306 -4.43 -8.66 -0.67
C GLY A 306 -3.45 -9.79 -1.02
N GLU A 307 -3.14 -9.96 -2.30
CA GLU A 307 -2.15 -10.93 -2.80
C GLU A 307 -0.74 -10.55 -2.33
N GLU A 308 -0.31 -9.30 -2.49
CA GLU A 308 0.99 -8.81 -2.02
C GLU A 308 1.18 -9.02 -0.50
N ILE A 309 0.13 -8.79 0.30
CA ILE A 309 0.19 -9.06 1.75
C ILE A 309 0.36 -10.57 2.02
N SER A 310 -0.33 -11.42 1.26
CA SER A 310 -0.19 -12.87 1.38
C SER A 310 1.24 -13.31 1.05
N GLU A 311 1.84 -12.77 -0.01
CA GLU A 311 3.23 -13.03 -0.37
C GLU A 311 4.21 -12.58 0.73
N VAL A 312 4.00 -11.39 1.32
CA VAL A 312 4.83 -10.93 2.44
C VAL A 312 4.70 -11.85 3.66
N LEU A 313 3.50 -12.34 3.98
CA LEU A 313 3.30 -13.29 5.08
C LEU A 313 4.03 -14.61 4.82
N VAL A 314 4.05 -15.10 3.57
CA VAL A 314 4.85 -16.27 3.18
C VAL A 314 6.35 -15.97 3.29
N ALA A 315 6.80 -14.81 2.81
CA ALA A 315 8.19 -14.41 2.88
C ALA A 315 8.69 -14.38 4.33
N LEU A 316 7.89 -13.88 5.28
CA LEU A 316 8.25 -13.83 6.71
C LEU A 316 8.58 -15.20 7.33
N GLN A 317 8.25 -16.32 6.68
CA GLN A 317 8.70 -17.66 7.09
C GLN A 317 10.23 -17.82 7.11
N PHE A 318 11.00 -16.97 6.42
CA PHE A 318 12.47 -16.96 6.57
C PHE A 318 12.91 -16.74 8.02
N GLN A 319 12.05 -16.16 8.86
CA GLN A 319 12.31 -15.93 10.29
C GLN A 319 12.54 -17.23 11.06
N ASP A 320 11.74 -18.27 10.82
CA ASP A 320 11.89 -19.55 11.49
C ASP A 320 13.28 -20.13 11.18
N ARG A 321 13.64 -20.05 9.89
CA ARG A 321 14.95 -20.46 9.40
C ARG A 321 16.11 -19.66 10.02
N VAL A 322 16.00 -18.34 10.15
CA VAL A 322 17.01 -17.50 10.84
C VAL A 322 17.09 -17.87 12.33
N SER A 323 15.95 -18.11 12.98
CA SER A 323 15.88 -18.54 14.37
C SER A 323 16.60 -19.87 14.60
N GLN A 324 16.41 -20.84 13.70
CA GLN A 324 17.14 -22.12 13.72
C GLN A 324 18.65 -21.92 13.56
N MET A 325 19.08 -21.10 12.59
CA MET A 325 20.50 -20.84 12.37
C MET A 325 21.19 -20.20 13.58
N LEU A 326 20.55 -19.20 14.19
CA LEU A 326 21.05 -18.55 15.40
C LEU A 326 21.04 -19.51 16.61
N GLY A 327 20.02 -20.36 16.72
CA GLY A 327 19.94 -21.41 17.75
C GLY A 327 21.12 -22.36 17.67
N HIS A 328 21.44 -22.88 16.49
CA HIS A 328 22.59 -23.78 16.29
C HIS A 328 23.91 -23.08 16.61
N MET A 329 24.11 -21.84 16.16
CA MET A 329 25.32 -21.07 16.49
C MET A 329 25.50 -20.87 18.00
N ARG A 330 24.40 -20.57 18.73
CA ARG A 330 24.42 -20.44 20.19
C ARG A 330 24.79 -21.77 20.84
N ASP A 331 24.20 -22.87 20.40
CA ASP A 331 24.45 -24.20 20.94
C ASP A 331 25.89 -24.65 20.68
N ASP A 332 26.43 -24.32 19.50
CA ASP A 332 27.83 -24.57 19.15
C ASP A 332 28.81 -23.75 20.01
N ILE A 333 28.53 -22.48 20.26
CA ILE A 333 29.33 -21.63 21.16
C ILE A 333 29.28 -22.18 22.59
N GLY A 334 28.11 -22.62 23.05
CA GLY A 334 27.94 -23.26 24.36
C GLY A 334 28.73 -24.56 24.47
N ARG A 335 28.64 -25.43 23.46
CA ARG A 335 29.40 -26.69 23.40
C ARG A 335 30.90 -26.43 23.41
N LEU A 336 31.38 -25.42 22.69
CA LEU A 336 32.80 -25.05 22.67
C LEU A 336 33.27 -24.56 24.05
N ALA A 337 32.48 -23.71 24.71
CA ALA A 337 32.80 -23.23 26.05
C ALA A 337 32.85 -24.36 27.07
N GLN A 338 31.85 -25.26 27.06
CA GLN A 338 31.80 -26.40 27.95
C GLN A 338 32.98 -27.36 27.74
N HIS A 339 33.33 -27.64 26.48
CA HIS A 339 34.47 -28.49 26.17
C HIS A 339 35.80 -27.90 26.66
N LEU A 340 35.94 -26.57 26.63
CA LEU A 340 37.12 -25.86 27.17
C LEU A 340 37.14 -25.76 28.71
N GLU A 341 36.00 -25.91 29.38
CA GLU A 341 35.89 -25.96 30.85
C GLU A 341 36.13 -27.36 31.43
N GLU A 342 35.67 -28.42 30.75
CA GLU A 342 35.66 -29.79 31.28
C GLU A 342 36.90 -30.64 30.93
N ASP A 343 37.47 -30.45 29.73
CA ASP A 343 38.62 -31.23 29.24
C ASP A 343 39.84 -30.29 29.19
N ASP A 344 40.91 -30.64 29.91
CA ASP A 344 42.18 -29.89 29.91
C ASP A 344 42.50 -29.45 28.48
N ALA A 345 42.51 -28.13 28.23
CA ALA A 345 42.30 -27.42 26.95
C ALA A 345 43.34 -27.69 25.82
N SER A 346 44.05 -28.80 25.96
CA SER A 346 45.23 -29.19 25.23
C SER A 346 44.95 -29.84 23.87
N HIS A 347 43.77 -30.44 23.60
CA HIS A 347 43.50 -31.09 22.30
C HIS A 347 42.04 -30.98 21.83
N VAL A 348 41.70 -29.88 21.13
CA VAL A 348 40.49 -29.84 20.28
C VAL A 348 40.83 -30.41 18.90
N ASP A 349 40.26 -31.56 18.52
CA ASP A 349 40.36 -32.05 17.13
C ASP A 349 39.40 -31.26 16.23
N ALA A 350 39.96 -30.24 15.57
CA ALA A 350 39.21 -29.38 14.66
C ALA A 350 38.48 -30.14 13.54
N ARG A 351 39.00 -31.29 13.08
CA ARG A 351 38.34 -32.05 12.00
C ARG A 351 37.10 -32.78 12.50
N SER A 352 37.20 -33.46 13.64
CA SER A 352 36.05 -34.11 14.27
C SER A 352 34.99 -33.08 14.67
N TRP A 353 35.42 -31.93 15.20
CA TRP A 353 34.51 -30.84 15.57
C TRP A 353 33.72 -30.28 14.38
N LEU A 354 34.40 -30.00 13.27
CA LEU A 354 33.74 -29.50 12.04
C LEU A 354 32.79 -30.54 11.44
N ASP A 355 33.12 -31.84 11.50
CA ASP A 355 32.18 -32.89 11.05
C ASP A 355 30.92 -32.92 11.91
N GLU A 356 31.07 -32.85 13.24
CA GLU A 356 29.95 -32.85 14.18
C GLU A 356 29.08 -31.58 14.07
N LEU A 357 29.72 -30.42 13.89
CA LEU A 357 29.06 -29.14 13.61
C LEU A 357 28.25 -29.19 12.30
N SER A 358 28.74 -29.90 11.29
CA SER A 358 27.99 -30.07 10.04
C SER A 358 26.73 -30.94 10.20
N ARG A 359 26.70 -31.83 11.19
CA ARG A 359 25.57 -32.74 11.46
C ARG A 359 24.42 -32.05 12.20
N THR A 360 24.67 -30.94 12.89
CA THR A 360 23.64 -30.18 13.62
C THR A 360 22.88 -29.21 12.71
N TYR A 361 23.33 -28.98 11.48
CA TYR A 361 22.65 -28.11 10.53
C TYR A 361 21.33 -28.72 10.02
N THR A 362 20.28 -27.89 10.02
CA THR A 362 18.96 -28.25 9.49
C THR A 362 18.69 -27.60 8.15
N THR A 363 19.56 -26.68 7.70
CA THR A 363 19.29 -25.84 6.54
C THR A 363 20.35 -25.97 5.44
N PRO A 364 19.97 -25.98 4.14
CA PRO A 364 20.93 -26.15 3.03
C PRO A 364 22.05 -25.09 2.99
N GLU A 365 21.72 -23.85 3.34
CA GLU A 365 22.65 -22.72 3.32
C GLU A 365 23.71 -22.84 4.42
N GLN A 366 23.38 -23.41 5.59
CA GLN A 366 24.40 -23.73 6.61
C GLN A 366 25.41 -24.75 6.06
N HIS A 367 24.94 -25.81 5.39
CA HIS A 367 25.83 -26.77 4.74
C HIS A 367 26.66 -26.15 3.61
N ALA A 368 26.08 -25.24 2.83
CA ALA A 368 26.80 -24.54 1.75
C ALA A 368 27.92 -23.64 2.29
N ILE A 369 27.63 -22.87 3.36
CA ILE A 369 28.60 -22.02 4.06
C ILE A 369 29.73 -22.87 4.65
N HIS A 370 29.40 -23.99 5.30
CA HIS A 370 30.38 -24.90 5.89
C HIS A 370 31.31 -25.55 4.85
N GLN A 371 30.82 -25.77 3.63
CA GLN A 371 31.63 -26.26 2.50
C GLN A 371 32.44 -25.16 1.79
N GLY A 372 32.39 -23.91 2.27
CA GLY A 372 33.11 -22.79 1.68
C GLY A 372 32.56 -22.31 0.33
N ARG A 373 31.34 -22.72 -0.04
CA ARG A 373 30.65 -22.22 -1.24
C ARG A 373 30.09 -20.83 -0.93
N LYS A 374 30.67 -19.77 -1.51
CA LYS A 374 30.03 -18.45 -1.51
C LYS A 374 28.67 -18.54 -2.21
N ASN A 375 27.62 -18.01 -1.58
CA ASN A 375 26.31 -17.84 -2.20
C ASN A 375 26.49 -17.31 -3.62
N GLY A 376 26.09 -18.11 -4.61
CA GLY A 376 26.13 -17.69 -6.00
C GLY A 376 25.38 -16.40 -6.18
N SER A 377 25.99 -15.46 -6.89
CA SER A 377 25.31 -14.35 -7.55
C SER A 377 24.24 -14.92 -8.49
N GLY A 378 23.04 -15.10 -7.97
CA GLY A 378 21.84 -15.42 -8.74
C GLY A 378 20.85 -14.32 -8.47
N THR A 379 20.55 -13.56 -9.52
CA THR A 379 19.37 -12.70 -9.70
C THR A 379 18.16 -13.23 -8.91
N PRO A 380 17.30 -12.37 -8.32
CA PRO A 380 15.99 -12.81 -7.82
C PRO A 380 15.12 -13.19 -9.01
N GLY A 381 15.35 -14.39 -9.54
CA GLY A 381 14.60 -15.00 -10.62
C GLY A 381 13.59 -15.97 -10.02
N THR A 382 12.35 -15.53 -10.02
CA THR A 382 11.14 -16.36 -10.18
C THR A 382 11.40 -17.83 -10.52
N SER A 383 11.50 -18.67 -9.49
CA SER A 383 11.15 -20.09 -9.62
C SER A 383 10.33 -20.50 -8.40
N HIS A 384 9.03 -20.21 -8.46
CA HIS A 384 8.05 -21.02 -7.75
C HIS A 384 8.22 -22.48 -8.22
N SER A 385 8.95 -23.28 -7.46
CA SER A 385 8.75 -24.73 -7.46
C SER A 385 7.63 -25.02 -6.48
N ALA A 386 6.40 -24.97 -6.98
CA ALA A 386 5.23 -25.51 -6.31
C ALA A 386 5.33 -27.05 -6.27
N SER A 387 6.20 -27.59 -5.42
CA SER A 387 6.22 -29.01 -5.03
C SER A 387 7.24 -29.20 -3.90
N ASP A 388 6.80 -28.96 -2.67
CA ASP A 388 7.26 -29.58 -1.42
C ASP A 388 6.92 -28.65 -0.25
N ILE A 389 5.61 -28.47 -0.03
CA ILE A 389 5.09 -28.05 1.26
C ILE A 389 4.35 -29.26 1.81
N THR A 390 5.07 -30.08 2.57
CA THR A 390 4.47 -31.13 3.40
C THR A 390 3.97 -30.45 4.66
N PHE A 391 2.66 -30.31 4.79
CA PHE A 391 2.00 -29.91 6.04
C PHE A 391 2.24 -30.98 7.10
N PHE A 392 2.73 -30.56 8.27
CA PHE A 392 2.49 -31.22 9.57
C PHE A 392 2.05 -30.17 10.58
#